data_AF-E4Z302-F1
#
_entry.id   AF-E4Z302-F1
#
_cell.length_a   1.000
_cell.length_b   1.000
_cell.length_c   1.000
_cell.angle_alpha   90.00
_cell.angle_beta   90.00
_cell.angle_gamma   90.00
#
_symmetry.space_group_name_H-M   'P 1'
#
loop_
_entity.id
_entity.type
_entity.pdbx_description
1 polymer ?
#
loop_
_entity_poly.entity_id
_entity_poly.type
_entity_poly.pdbx_seq_one_letter_code
_entity_poly.pdbx_strand_id
1 'polypeptide(L)'
;MSVKILDVGSLNVDQIAYCPRLPLPGETILGEKYETGLGGKGANQAAQAALLSSPGEVVLFGAVGNDKNGIWYLEELAKTGVDCSKIKTKESSTGVAPITVSMENGENSIVVVPGANMLFTEEDLDEKSFEGIKIVVCQNEIPVCTTRKALELGKLFGAQTIYSPAPCPKREDFETFCEKIDFLIANETEALQLSANFNKFSASQTDLDEHSRASKWQKISAILSESRRFYTNFFINFIAQFDRFLFSKNTYLTRFLTLA
;
A
#
# COMPACT_ATOMS: atom_id res chain seq x y z
N MET A 1 -7.74 19.16 16.00
CA MET A 1 -7.43 17.75 16.31
C MET A 1 -6.12 17.44 15.62
N SER A 2 -5.16 16.79 16.27
CA SER A 2 -3.84 16.53 15.65
C SER A 2 -3.95 15.31 14.75
N VAL A 3 -3.77 15.48 13.45
CA VAL A 3 -3.51 14.37 12.52
C VAL A 3 -2.30 13.60 13.04
N LYS A 4 -2.39 12.27 13.10
CA LYS A 4 -1.33 11.40 13.65
C LYS A 4 -0.69 10.52 12.60
N ILE A 5 -1.46 10.15 11.56
CA ILE A 5 -1.03 9.24 10.51
C ILE A 5 -1.15 9.95 9.17
N LEU A 6 -0.06 9.99 8.43
CA LEU A 6 0.01 10.46 7.06
C LEU A 6 0.30 9.25 6.16
N ASP A 7 -0.67 8.84 5.37
CA ASP A 7 -0.45 7.86 4.31
C ASP A 7 -0.06 8.61 3.03
N VAL A 8 0.95 8.12 2.31
CA VAL A 8 1.40 8.67 1.04
C VAL A 8 1.40 7.56 0.01
N GLY A 9 0.44 7.57 -0.90
CA GLY A 9 0.13 6.37 -1.63
C GLY A 9 -0.83 6.47 -2.80
N SER A 10 -1.10 5.30 -3.38
CA SER A 10 -1.91 5.12 -4.57
C SER A 10 -3.40 5.07 -4.30
N LEU A 11 -4.17 5.49 -5.32
CA LEU A 11 -5.62 5.42 -5.39
C LEU A 11 -6.01 4.78 -6.73
N ASN A 12 -6.59 3.57 -6.69
CA ASN A 12 -7.01 2.84 -7.89
C ASN A 12 -8.49 2.47 -7.79
N VAL A 13 -9.27 2.68 -8.84
CA VAL A 13 -10.60 2.05 -8.95
C VAL A 13 -10.41 0.59 -9.33
N ASP A 14 -10.80 -0.31 -8.45
CA ASP A 14 -10.82 -1.75 -8.75
C ASP A 14 -12.08 -2.05 -9.57
N GLN A 15 -11.89 -2.65 -10.75
CA GLN A 15 -12.95 -2.99 -11.70
C GLN A 15 -13.01 -4.50 -11.87
N ILE A 16 -13.88 -5.16 -11.11
CA ILE A 16 -13.89 -6.60 -10.92
C ILE A 16 -14.94 -7.25 -11.81
N ALA A 17 -14.51 -8.04 -12.79
CA ALA A 17 -15.35 -8.90 -13.62
C ALA A 17 -15.23 -10.35 -13.15
N TYR A 18 -16.34 -10.93 -12.72
CA TYR A 18 -16.41 -12.35 -12.38
C TYR A 18 -16.85 -13.16 -13.60
N CYS A 19 -16.15 -14.24 -13.88
CA CYS A 19 -16.41 -15.13 -15.01
C CYS A 19 -16.26 -16.60 -14.59
N PRO A 20 -16.83 -17.56 -15.36
CA PRO A 20 -16.72 -18.97 -15.01
C PRO A 20 -15.26 -19.43 -14.84
N ARG A 21 -14.39 -19.00 -15.76
CA ARG A 21 -12.94 -19.21 -15.77
C ARG A 21 -12.24 -18.00 -16.38
N LEU A 22 -10.92 -17.88 -16.19
CA LEU A 22 -10.14 -16.85 -16.89
C LEU A 22 -10.18 -17.07 -18.41
N PRO A 23 -10.30 -15.99 -19.22
CA PRO A 23 -10.26 -16.07 -20.67
C PRO A 23 -8.85 -16.45 -21.15
N LEU A 24 -8.78 -17.22 -22.23
CA LEU A 24 -7.51 -17.45 -22.94
C LEU A 24 -7.15 -16.26 -23.83
N PRO A 25 -5.87 -16.09 -24.23
CA PRO A 25 -5.48 -15.05 -25.18
C PRO A 25 -6.31 -15.11 -26.47
N GLY A 26 -6.95 -13.99 -26.83
CA GLY A 26 -7.80 -13.87 -28.02
C GLY A 26 -9.25 -14.33 -27.84
N GLU A 27 -9.60 -14.84 -26.66
CA GLU A 27 -10.96 -15.31 -26.36
C GLU A 27 -11.86 -14.19 -25.83
N THR A 28 -13.16 -14.28 -26.12
CA THR A 28 -14.20 -13.49 -25.45
C THR A 28 -15.17 -14.45 -24.77
N ILE A 29 -15.37 -14.29 -23.47
CA ILE A 29 -16.32 -15.08 -22.68
C ILE A 29 -17.38 -14.16 -22.06
N LEU A 30 -18.54 -14.72 -21.71
CA LEU A 30 -19.55 -13.99 -20.97
C LEU A 30 -19.19 -13.96 -19.48
N GLY A 31 -19.19 -12.75 -18.90
CA GLY A 31 -19.08 -12.57 -17.46
C GLY A 31 -20.42 -12.83 -16.75
N GLU A 32 -20.35 -13.08 -15.46
CA GLU A 32 -21.51 -13.36 -14.60
C GLU A 32 -21.87 -12.19 -13.69
N LYS A 33 -20.88 -11.41 -13.25
CA LYS A 33 -21.05 -10.30 -12.32
C LYS A 33 -19.96 -9.25 -12.52
N TYR A 34 -20.31 -7.99 -12.26
CA TYR A 34 -19.37 -6.88 -12.29
C TYR A 34 -19.50 -6.03 -11.02
N GLU A 35 -18.38 -5.64 -10.42
CA GLU A 35 -18.30 -4.77 -9.25
C GLU A 35 -17.21 -3.70 -9.43
N THR A 36 -17.41 -2.56 -8.80
CA THR A 36 -16.41 -1.49 -8.68
C THR A 36 -16.14 -1.20 -7.21
N GLY A 37 -14.87 -1.01 -6.86
CA GLY A 37 -14.45 -0.77 -5.48
C GLY A 37 -13.36 0.28 -5.35
N LEU A 38 -13.19 0.78 -4.13
CA LEU A 38 -11.99 1.52 -3.75
C LEU A 38 -10.85 0.52 -3.63
N GLY A 39 -9.79 0.74 -4.40
CA GLY A 39 -8.55 -0.01 -4.35
C GLY A 39 -7.33 0.89 -4.39
N GLY A 40 -6.15 0.31 -4.58
CA GLY A 40 -4.87 1.00 -4.40
C GLY A 40 -4.38 0.89 -2.96
N LYS A 41 -3.10 0.54 -2.80
CA LYS A 41 -2.56 0.17 -1.49
C LYS A 41 -2.57 1.35 -0.52
N GLY A 42 -2.36 2.58 -0.99
CA GLY A 42 -2.43 3.78 -0.15
C GLY A 42 -3.82 4.03 0.43
N ALA A 43 -4.83 4.03 -0.43
CA ALA A 43 -6.21 4.18 0.01
C ALA A 43 -6.65 3.06 0.97
N ASN A 44 -6.28 1.82 0.70
CA ASN A 44 -6.61 0.68 1.57
C ASN A 44 -5.96 0.80 2.95
N GLN A 45 -4.68 1.20 3.01
CA GLN A 45 -3.96 1.40 4.27
C GLN A 45 -4.54 2.58 5.06
N ALA A 46 -4.80 3.71 4.40
CA ALA A 46 -5.42 4.88 5.02
C ALA A 46 -6.82 4.58 5.57
N ALA A 47 -7.68 3.93 4.78
CA ALA A 47 -9.02 3.55 5.21
C ALA A 47 -8.97 2.60 6.41
N GLN A 48 -8.04 1.64 6.41
CA GLN A 48 -7.88 0.72 7.52
C GLN A 48 -7.40 1.41 8.80
N ALA A 49 -6.47 2.35 8.67
CA ALA A 49 -6.00 3.17 9.78
C ALA A 49 -7.12 4.07 10.33
N ALA A 50 -7.96 4.63 9.46
CA ALA A 50 -9.06 5.51 9.84
C ALA A 50 -10.12 4.76 10.68
N LEU A 51 -10.43 3.51 10.34
CA LEU A 51 -11.35 2.66 11.12
C LEU A 51 -10.88 2.42 12.57
N LEU A 52 -9.58 2.52 12.83
CA LEU A 52 -8.96 2.27 14.13
C LEU A 52 -8.54 3.56 14.85
N SER A 53 -8.79 4.71 14.23
CA SER A 53 -8.45 6.04 14.71
C SER A 53 -9.70 6.87 14.97
N SER A 54 -9.54 8.03 15.61
CA SER A 54 -10.64 9.00 15.64
C SER A 54 -10.82 9.65 14.25
N PRO A 55 -12.05 10.07 13.86
CA PRO A 55 -12.27 10.72 12.57
C PRO A 55 -11.31 11.90 12.34
N GLY A 56 -10.69 11.95 11.17
CA GLY A 56 -9.74 13.01 10.79
C GLY A 56 -8.33 12.90 11.39
N GLU A 57 -7.99 11.79 12.06
CA GLU A 57 -6.59 11.55 12.51
C GLU A 57 -5.69 10.95 11.43
N VAL A 58 -6.28 10.49 10.32
CA VAL A 58 -5.60 9.91 9.16
C VAL A 58 -5.82 10.80 7.95
N VAL A 59 -4.73 11.26 7.35
CA VAL A 59 -4.74 12.02 6.09
C VAL A 59 -4.06 11.20 5.00
N LEU A 60 -4.62 11.22 3.80
CA LEU A 60 -4.03 10.58 2.63
C LEU A 60 -3.49 11.62 1.66
N PHE A 61 -2.22 11.45 1.30
CA PHE A 61 -1.54 12.12 0.21
C PHE A 61 -1.49 11.18 -0.99
N GLY A 62 -1.89 11.68 -2.14
CA GLY A 62 -1.89 10.92 -3.39
C GLY A 62 -2.60 11.71 -4.49
N ALA A 63 -2.94 11.05 -5.59
CA ALA A 63 -3.60 11.71 -6.69
C ALA A 63 -4.71 10.88 -7.33
N VAL A 64 -5.76 11.58 -7.76
CA VAL A 64 -6.79 11.08 -8.68
C VAL A 64 -6.76 11.87 -9.98
N GLY A 65 -7.38 11.33 -11.02
CA GLY A 65 -7.55 12.01 -12.30
C GLY A 65 -8.67 13.05 -12.27
N ASN A 66 -8.72 13.90 -13.27
CA ASN A 66 -9.81 14.85 -13.52
C ASN A 66 -10.99 14.19 -14.27
N ASP A 67 -11.31 12.95 -13.90
CA ASP A 67 -12.34 12.13 -14.53
C ASP A 67 -13.46 11.75 -13.55
N LYS A 68 -14.50 11.09 -14.08
CA LYS A 68 -15.64 10.64 -13.27
C LYS A 68 -15.23 9.68 -12.15
N ASN A 69 -14.21 8.85 -12.42
CA ASN A 69 -13.65 7.95 -11.44
C ASN A 69 -13.05 8.72 -10.27
N GLY A 70 -12.29 9.78 -10.52
CA GLY A 70 -11.67 10.59 -9.47
C GLY A 70 -12.69 11.30 -8.59
N ILE A 71 -13.76 11.85 -9.20
CA ILE A 71 -14.87 12.46 -8.45
C ILE A 71 -15.53 11.41 -7.54
N TRP A 72 -15.93 10.28 -8.11
CA TRP A 72 -16.54 9.18 -7.35
C TRP A 72 -15.62 8.65 -6.25
N TYR A 73 -14.32 8.52 -6.54
CA TYR A 73 -13.34 7.99 -5.61
C TYR A 73 -13.24 8.84 -4.36
N LEU A 74 -13.14 10.15 -4.51
CA LEU A 74 -13.06 11.10 -3.39
C LEU A 74 -14.34 11.06 -2.53
N GLU A 75 -15.51 10.96 -3.18
CA GLU A 75 -16.79 10.85 -2.48
C GLU A 75 -16.90 9.57 -1.65
N GLU A 76 -16.49 8.42 -2.19
CA GLU A 76 -16.53 7.14 -1.47
C GLU A 76 -15.45 7.06 -0.39
N LEU A 77 -14.22 7.51 -0.67
CA LEU A 77 -13.11 7.45 0.29
C LEU A 77 -13.40 8.30 1.53
N ALA A 78 -14.01 9.49 1.37
CA ALA A 78 -14.38 10.34 2.49
C ALA A 78 -15.32 9.65 3.50
N LYS A 79 -16.14 8.69 3.05
CA LYS A 79 -17.06 7.92 3.91
C LYS A 79 -16.30 6.95 4.85
N THR A 80 -15.03 6.67 4.58
CA THR A 80 -14.18 5.81 5.42
C THR A 80 -13.58 6.54 6.63
N GLY A 81 -13.73 7.87 6.69
CA GLY A 81 -13.16 8.71 7.75
C GLY A 81 -11.73 9.20 7.49
N VAL A 82 -11.17 8.89 6.31
CA VAL A 82 -9.89 9.43 5.82
C VAL A 82 -10.07 10.90 5.43
N ASP A 83 -9.16 11.75 5.91
CA ASP A 83 -9.03 13.12 5.43
C ASP A 83 -8.45 13.13 4.01
N CYS A 84 -9.30 13.49 3.05
CA CYS A 84 -9.01 13.55 1.63
C CYS A 84 -8.52 14.93 1.15
N SER A 85 -8.39 15.92 2.04
CA SER A 85 -8.10 17.33 1.70
C SER A 85 -6.76 17.56 1.01
N LYS A 86 -5.86 16.57 1.06
CA LYS A 86 -4.51 16.63 0.50
C LYS A 86 -4.33 15.77 -0.75
N ILE A 87 -5.37 15.08 -1.20
CA ILE A 87 -5.38 14.37 -2.47
C ILE A 87 -5.41 15.38 -3.62
N LYS A 88 -4.53 15.20 -4.59
CA LYS A 88 -4.43 16.06 -5.77
C LYS A 88 -5.32 15.55 -6.90
N THR A 89 -5.85 16.47 -7.69
CA THR A 89 -6.40 16.15 -9.00
C THR A 89 -5.35 16.43 -10.06
N LYS A 90 -5.11 15.48 -10.96
CA LYS A 90 -4.14 15.58 -12.06
C LYS A 90 -4.85 15.50 -13.42
N GLU A 91 -4.27 16.15 -14.41
CA GLU A 91 -4.73 16.10 -15.82
C GLU A 91 -4.37 14.74 -16.45
N SER A 92 -5.04 13.68 -15.99
CA SER A 92 -4.86 12.28 -16.39
C SER A 92 -6.08 11.46 -15.93
N SER A 93 -6.13 10.17 -16.30
CA SER A 93 -7.13 9.26 -15.73
C SER A 93 -6.81 8.95 -14.26
N THR A 94 -7.83 8.68 -13.46
CA THR A 94 -7.63 8.05 -12.14
C THR A 94 -7.01 6.67 -12.35
N GLY A 95 -6.21 6.21 -11.39
CA GLY A 95 -5.68 4.85 -11.43
C GLY A 95 -6.81 3.83 -11.48
N VAL A 96 -6.62 2.74 -12.22
CA VAL A 96 -7.60 1.65 -12.33
C VAL A 96 -6.90 0.30 -12.27
N ALA A 97 -7.59 -0.69 -11.72
CA ALA A 97 -7.20 -2.09 -11.77
C ALA A 97 -8.36 -2.93 -12.35
N PRO A 98 -8.39 -3.16 -13.67
CA PRO A 98 -9.18 -4.23 -14.24
C PRO A 98 -8.76 -5.59 -13.65
N ILE A 99 -9.69 -6.23 -12.97
CA ILE A 99 -9.51 -7.51 -12.28
C ILE A 99 -10.51 -8.49 -12.89
N THR A 100 -10.01 -9.59 -13.43
CA THR A 100 -10.85 -10.72 -13.86
C THR A 100 -10.73 -11.83 -12.83
N VAL A 101 -11.83 -12.34 -12.30
CA VAL A 101 -11.86 -13.40 -11.27
C VAL A 101 -12.61 -14.62 -11.79
N SER A 102 -11.93 -15.76 -11.74
CA SER A 102 -12.50 -17.08 -12.03
C SER A 102 -13.36 -17.57 -10.86
N MET A 103 -14.63 -17.86 -11.12
CA MET A 103 -15.53 -18.41 -10.11
C MET A 103 -15.31 -19.91 -9.88
N GLU A 104 -14.73 -20.62 -10.84
CA GLU A 104 -14.45 -22.07 -10.72
C GLU A 104 -13.37 -22.37 -9.67
N ASN A 105 -12.29 -21.57 -9.64
CA ASN A 105 -11.12 -21.85 -8.81
C ASN A 105 -10.63 -20.65 -7.97
N GLY A 106 -11.23 -19.47 -8.12
CA GLY A 106 -10.85 -18.25 -7.39
C GLY A 106 -9.60 -17.55 -7.92
N GLU A 107 -8.98 -18.05 -8.99
CA GLU A 107 -7.82 -17.40 -9.62
C GLU A 107 -8.20 -16.03 -10.20
N ASN A 108 -7.23 -15.12 -10.27
CA ASN A 108 -7.45 -13.80 -10.82
C ASN A 108 -6.36 -13.39 -11.83
N SER A 109 -6.72 -12.40 -12.65
CA SER A 109 -5.79 -11.69 -13.52
C SER A 109 -6.02 -10.19 -13.31
N ILE A 110 -4.95 -9.47 -12.98
CA ILE A 110 -5.00 -8.05 -12.61
C ILE A 110 -4.06 -7.28 -13.51
N VAL A 111 -4.57 -6.21 -14.12
CA VAL A 111 -3.75 -5.23 -14.84
C VAL A 111 -3.90 -3.90 -14.12
N VAL A 112 -2.82 -3.34 -13.60
CA VAL A 112 -2.86 -2.01 -12.97
C VAL A 112 -2.46 -0.96 -14.00
N VAL A 113 -3.31 0.05 -14.18
CA VAL A 113 -3.02 1.24 -14.96
C VAL A 113 -2.96 2.41 -13.98
N PRO A 114 -1.77 2.92 -13.65
CA PRO A 114 -1.62 3.77 -12.48
C PRO A 114 -2.15 5.21 -12.68
N GLY A 115 -2.29 5.68 -13.92
CA GLY A 115 -2.90 6.98 -14.21
C GLY A 115 -2.27 8.14 -13.42
N ALA A 116 -3.11 8.92 -12.75
CA ALA A 116 -2.74 10.05 -11.91
C ALA A 116 -1.74 9.71 -10.79
N ASN A 117 -1.69 8.45 -10.33
CA ASN A 117 -0.74 8.04 -9.30
C ASN A 117 0.72 8.29 -9.75
N MET A 118 1.05 8.06 -11.03
CA MET A 118 2.39 8.32 -11.57
C MET A 118 2.70 9.80 -11.82
N LEU A 119 1.71 10.68 -11.66
CA LEU A 119 1.87 12.13 -11.75
C LEU A 119 1.93 12.80 -10.37
N PHE A 120 1.88 12.02 -9.29
CA PHE A 120 2.04 12.50 -7.92
C PHE A 120 3.53 12.61 -7.58
N THR A 121 4.06 13.83 -7.63
CA THR A 121 5.50 14.12 -7.55
C THR A 121 5.90 14.65 -6.18
N GLU A 122 7.21 14.80 -5.96
CA GLU A 122 7.77 15.42 -4.76
C GLU A 122 7.22 16.85 -4.51
N GLU A 123 6.83 17.58 -5.57
CA GLU A 123 6.26 18.93 -5.48
C GLU A 123 4.85 18.95 -4.90
N ASP A 124 4.13 17.82 -4.96
CA ASP A 124 2.79 17.71 -4.38
C ASP A 124 2.84 17.51 -2.85
N LEU A 125 4.01 17.16 -2.31
CA LEU A 125 4.22 16.98 -0.87
C LEU A 125 4.34 18.34 -0.18
N ASP A 126 3.26 18.77 0.46
CA ASP A 126 3.27 19.94 1.34
C ASP A 126 4.03 19.62 2.64
N GLU A 127 5.30 20.03 2.71
CA GLU A 127 6.22 19.78 3.81
C GLU A 127 5.64 20.13 5.19
N LYS A 128 4.88 21.22 5.29
CA LYS A 128 4.26 21.65 6.56
C LYS A 128 3.24 20.66 7.10
N SER A 129 2.67 19.82 6.24
CA SER A 129 1.71 18.79 6.65
C SER A 129 2.36 17.64 7.40
N PHE A 130 3.70 17.53 7.39
CA PHE A 130 4.45 16.55 8.17
C PHE A 130 4.67 17.01 9.63
N GLU A 131 4.47 18.30 9.94
CA GLU A 131 4.60 18.81 11.31
C GLU A 131 3.59 18.15 12.26
N GLY A 132 4.09 17.58 13.35
CA GLY A 132 3.25 16.95 14.37
C GLY A 132 2.76 15.54 14.04
N ILE A 133 2.94 15.07 12.79
CA ILE A 133 2.67 13.69 12.37
C ILE A 133 3.52 12.72 13.19
N LYS A 134 2.93 11.57 13.53
CA LYS A 134 3.59 10.52 14.32
C LYS A 134 4.01 9.34 13.48
N ILE A 135 3.26 9.04 12.42
CA ILE A 135 3.51 7.91 11.53
C ILE A 135 3.35 8.38 10.09
N VAL A 136 4.34 8.07 9.26
CA VAL A 136 4.25 8.19 7.80
C VAL A 136 4.25 6.77 7.21
N VAL A 137 3.25 6.47 6.39
CA VAL A 137 3.11 5.18 5.70
C VAL A 137 3.28 5.41 4.20
N CYS A 138 4.09 4.58 3.55
CA CYS A 138 4.30 4.64 2.11
C CYS A 138 4.26 3.24 1.47
N GLN A 139 3.93 3.20 0.18
CA GLN A 139 4.00 2.00 -0.65
C GLN A 139 4.78 2.28 -1.95
N ASN A 140 4.72 1.38 -2.93
CA ASN A 140 5.50 1.47 -4.17
C ASN A 140 4.64 1.55 -5.45
N GLU A 141 3.46 2.16 -5.36
CA GLU A 141 2.53 2.36 -6.49
C GLU A 141 2.48 3.82 -6.99
N ILE A 142 3.40 4.66 -6.51
CA ILE A 142 3.61 6.05 -6.92
C ILE A 142 5.09 6.22 -7.34
N PRO A 143 5.50 7.36 -7.95
CA PRO A 143 6.90 7.58 -8.30
C PRO A 143 7.82 7.39 -7.09
N VAL A 144 8.87 6.58 -7.27
CA VAL A 144 9.80 6.23 -6.19
C VAL A 144 10.45 7.47 -5.58
N CYS A 145 10.72 8.51 -6.38
CA CYS A 145 11.23 9.78 -5.87
C CYS A 145 10.29 10.42 -4.85
N THR A 146 8.97 10.38 -5.08
CA THR A 146 7.94 10.86 -4.16
C THR A 146 7.92 10.03 -2.88
N THR A 147 7.96 8.70 -2.98
CA THR A 147 8.07 7.79 -1.82
C THR A 147 9.31 8.10 -0.99
N ARG A 148 10.49 8.23 -1.63
CA ARG A 148 11.74 8.60 -0.96
C ARG A 148 11.60 9.92 -0.21
N LYS A 149 11.09 10.96 -0.88
CA LYS A 149 10.92 12.29 -0.27
C LYS A 149 9.95 12.27 0.91
N ALA A 150 8.85 11.53 0.81
CA ALA A 150 7.89 11.38 1.92
C ALA A 150 8.54 10.71 3.15
N LEU A 151 9.33 9.66 2.95
CA LEU A 151 10.07 9.00 4.02
C LEU A 151 11.14 9.94 4.64
N GLU A 152 11.85 10.70 3.81
CA GLU A 152 12.82 11.72 4.25
C GLU A 152 12.15 12.80 5.11
N LEU A 153 11.00 13.33 4.67
CA LEU A 153 10.22 14.31 5.42
C LEU A 153 9.69 13.72 6.73
N GLY A 154 9.15 12.50 6.70
CA GLY A 154 8.73 11.79 7.92
C GLY A 154 9.85 11.73 8.95
N LYS A 155 11.06 11.35 8.53
CA LYS A 155 12.25 11.35 9.40
C LYS A 155 12.63 12.73 9.89
N LEU A 156 12.63 13.73 9.02
CA LEU A 156 12.98 15.11 9.35
C LEU A 156 12.08 15.68 10.46
N PHE A 157 10.77 15.39 10.40
CA PHE A 157 9.79 15.83 11.40
C PHE A 157 9.63 14.87 12.59
N GLY A 158 10.48 13.83 12.68
CA GLY A 158 10.53 12.91 13.81
C GLY A 158 9.38 11.88 13.87
N ALA A 159 8.69 11.65 12.74
CA ALA A 159 7.71 10.59 12.62
C ALA A 159 8.39 9.21 12.48
N GLN A 160 7.70 8.16 12.91
CA GLN A 160 8.06 6.79 12.54
C GLN A 160 7.66 6.53 11.09
N THR A 161 8.53 5.88 10.33
CA THR A 161 8.29 5.61 8.91
C THR A 161 8.01 4.12 8.67
N ILE A 162 6.90 3.85 8.00
CA ILE A 162 6.48 2.51 7.61
C ILE A 162 6.48 2.43 6.09
N TYR A 163 7.05 1.36 5.55
CA TYR A 163 7.08 1.12 4.11
C TYR A 163 6.57 -0.28 3.78
N SER A 164 5.67 -0.35 2.79
CA SER A 164 5.24 -1.60 2.18
C SER A 164 5.87 -1.70 0.77
N PRO A 165 6.74 -2.68 0.51
CA PRO A 165 7.46 -2.82 -0.75
C PRO A 165 6.59 -3.50 -1.80
N ALA A 166 5.41 -2.93 -2.06
CA ALA A 166 4.37 -3.53 -2.86
C ALA A 166 3.90 -2.55 -3.95
N PRO A 167 4.05 -2.89 -5.24
CA PRO A 167 4.85 -4.01 -5.77
C PRO A 167 6.34 -3.87 -5.40
N CYS A 168 7.12 -4.96 -5.46
CA CYS A 168 8.53 -4.92 -5.07
C CYS A 168 9.32 -3.86 -5.88
N PRO A 169 10.02 -2.92 -5.23
CA PRO A 169 10.83 -1.92 -5.92
C PRO A 169 12.05 -2.57 -6.57
N LYS A 170 12.63 -1.87 -7.56
CA LYS A 170 13.98 -2.19 -8.03
C LYS A 170 14.97 -1.97 -6.90
N ARG A 171 16.05 -2.75 -6.92
CA ARG A 171 17.13 -2.66 -5.93
C ARG A 171 17.71 -1.25 -5.84
N GLU A 172 18.10 -0.69 -6.99
CA GLU A 172 18.74 0.62 -7.10
C GLU A 172 17.87 1.73 -6.51
N ASP A 173 16.56 1.68 -6.77
CA ASP A 173 15.57 2.60 -6.21
C ASP A 173 15.47 2.44 -4.69
N PHE A 174 15.31 1.21 -4.20
CA PHE A 174 15.15 0.95 -2.76
C PHE A 174 16.37 1.37 -1.94
N GLU A 175 17.58 1.15 -2.45
CA GLU A 175 18.83 1.54 -1.77
C GLU A 175 18.91 3.05 -1.52
N THR A 176 18.20 3.89 -2.29
CA THR A 176 18.20 5.34 -2.10
C THR A 176 17.46 5.80 -0.84
N PHE A 177 16.54 5.00 -0.30
CA PHE A 177 15.68 5.42 0.82
C PHE A 177 15.54 4.39 1.94
N CYS A 178 16.11 3.19 1.82
CA CYS A 178 15.93 2.12 2.79
C CYS A 178 16.35 2.49 4.22
N GLU A 179 17.38 3.34 4.37
CA GLU A 179 17.81 3.84 5.68
C GLU A 179 16.80 4.77 6.37
N LYS A 180 15.80 5.25 5.62
CA LYS A 180 14.72 6.10 6.12
C LYS A 180 13.51 5.30 6.58
N ILE A 181 13.55 3.97 6.55
CA ILE A 181 12.43 3.09 6.95
C ILE A 181 12.66 2.60 8.39
N ASP A 182 11.72 2.83 9.30
CA ASP A 182 11.73 2.21 10.65
C ASP A 182 11.11 0.82 10.64
N PHE A 183 10.02 0.64 9.88
CA PHE A 183 9.30 -0.61 9.78
C PHE A 183 9.03 -0.95 8.32
N LEU A 184 9.44 -2.16 7.93
CA LEU A 184 9.16 -2.74 6.62
C LEU A 184 8.05 -3.78 6.76
N ILE A 185 6.95 -3.64 6.03
CA ILE A 185 5.82 -4.59 6.04
C ILE A 185 5.71 -5.22 4.66
N ALA A 186 6.11 -6.48 4.54
CA ALA A 186 6.10 -7.25 3.30
C ALA A 186 5.42 -8.60 3.50
N ASN A 187 4.69 -9.07 2.49
CA ASN A 187 4.24 -10.46 2.44
C ASN A 187 5.40 -11.41 2.05
N GLU A 188 5.14 -12.72 1.99
CA GLU A 188 6.17 -13.72 1.66
C GLU A 188 6.81 -13.48 0.29
N THR A 189 6.00 -13.21 -0.73
CA THR A 189 6.48 -13.02 -2.10
C THR A 189 7.34 -11.77 -2.20
N GLU A 190 6.91 -10.65 -1.62
CA GLU A 190 7.64 -9.38 -1.59
C GLU A 190 8.94 -9.51 -0.78
N ALA A 191 8.92 -10.22 0.35
CA ALA A 191 10.11 -10.49 1.15
C ALA A 191 11.14 -11.32 0.37
N LEU A 192 10.69 -12.36 -0.35
CA LEU A 192 11.55 -13.17 -1.21
C LEU A 192 12.11 -12.34 -2.38
N GLN A 193 11.29 -11.51 -3.03
CA GLN A 193 11.71 -10.64 -4.12
C GLN A 193 12.75 -9.61 -3.68
N LEU A 194 12.51 -8.95 -2.54
CA LEU A 194 13.48 -8.05 -1.93
C LEU A 194 14.78 -8.79 -1.63
N SER A 195 14.73 -9.93 -0.94
CA SER A 195 15.92 -10.73 -0.60
C SER A 195 16.72 -11.15 -1.85
N ALA A 196 16.04 -11.63 -2.89
CA ALA A 196 16.68 -12.03 -4.14
C ALA A 196 17.36 -10.86 -4.87
N ASN A 197 16.77 -9.66 -4.81
CA ASN A 197 17.37 -8.46 -5.35
C ASN A 197 18.68 -8.07 -4.62
N PHE A 198 18.80 -8.37 -3.32
CA PHE A 198 20.02 -8.09 -2.54
C PHE A 198 21.09 -9.19 -2.65
N ASN A 199 20.72 -10.45 -2.86
CA ASN A 199 21.64 -11.60 -2.92
C ASN A 199 22.40 -11.79 -4.24
N LYS A 200 22.23 -10.93 -5.26
CA LYS A 200 23.01 -11.00 -6.51
C LYS A 200 24.46 -10.47 -6.41
N PHE A 201 25.08 -10.53 -5.23
CA PHE A 201 26.54 -10.45 -5.14
C PHE A 201 27.13 -11.85 -5.20
N SER A 202 27.92 -12.07 -6.24
CA SER A 202 28.88 -13.16 -6.34
C SER A 202 29.62 -13.33 -5.01
N ALA A 203 29.51 -14.52 -4.43
CA ALA A 203 30.47 -14.99 -3.45
C ALA A 203 31.84 -15.11 -4.13
N SER A 204 32.59 -14.00 -4.25
CA SER A 204 34.03 -14.07 -4.10
C SER A 204 34.26 -14.10 -2.59
N GLN A 205 34.64 -15.28 -2.08
CA GLN A 205 35.10 -15.49 -0.72
C GLN A 205 36.32 -14.60 -0.44
N THR A 206 36.11 -13.39 0.06
CA THR A 206 37.03 -12.64 0.92
C THR A 206 36.36 -11.32 1.29
N ASP A 207 36.45 -10.96 2.57
CA ASP A 207 36.01 -9.71 3.19
C ASP A 207 34.56 -9.68 3.71
N LEU A 208 34.25 -10.67 4.54
CA LEU A 208 33.20 -10.60 5.55
C LEU A 208 33.71 -9.80 6.76
N ASP A 209 33.52 -8.48 6.73
CA ASP A 209 33.47 -7.69 7.96
C ASP A 209 32.01 -7.73 8.49
N GLU A 210 31.68 -8.83 9.16
CA GLU A 210 30.33 -9.22 9.60
C GLU A 210 29.69 -8.28 10.63
N HIS A 211 30.47 -7.44 11.30
CA HIS A 211 30.01 -6.72 12.50
C HIS A 211 29.29 -5.39 12.23
N SER A 212 29.38 -4.82 11.03
CA SER A 212 28.71 -3.55 10.67
C SER A 212 27.36 -3.76 9.97
N ARG A 213 27.25 -4.81 9.15
CA ARG A 213 26.06 -5.04 8.30
C ARG A 213 24.96 -5.82 9.02
N ALA A 214 25.30 -6.81 9.84
CA ALA A 214 24.31 -7.68 10.50
C ALA A 214 23.44 -6.95 11.54
N SER A 215 23.95 -5.89 12.19
CA SER A 215 23.17 -5.15 13.20
C SER A 215 22.12 -4.20 12.59
N LYS A 216 22.29 -3.81 11.32
CA LYS A 216 21.37 -2.90 10.60
C LYS A 216 20.07 -3.60 10.15
N TRP A 217 20.10 -4.93 9.98
CA TRP A 217 18.99 -5.75 9.46
C TRP A 217 18.11 -6.40 10.53
N GLN A 218 18.43 -6.26 11.82
CA GLN A 218 17.64 -6.83 12.92
C GLN A 218 16.28 -6.13 13.18
N LYS A 219 15.93 -5.08 12.42
CA LYS A 219 14.66 -4.34 12.52
C LYS A 219 13.64 -4.65 11.41
N ILE A 220 13.78 -5.76 10.69
CA ILE A 220 12.71 -6.23 9.79
C ILE A 220 11.77 -7.14 10.58
N SER A 221 10.61 -6.61 10.99
CA SER A 221 9.49 -7.45 11.39
C SER A 221 8.72 -7.89 10.14
N ALA A 222 9.11 -9.01 9.53
CA ALA A 222 8.33 -9.62 8.46
C ALA A 222 7.02 -10.16 9.06
N ILE A 223 5.87 -9.59 8.68
CA ILE A 223 4.56 -10.16 8.98
C ILE A 223 4.20 -11.07 7.80
N LEU A 224 4.55 -12.34 7.93
CA LEU A 224 4.17 -13.38 6.98
C LEU A 224 2.68 -13.72 7.19
N SER A 225 1.82 -13.31 6.26
CA SER A 225 0.41 -13.70 6.27
C SER A 225 0.17 -14.86 5.31
N GLU A 226 0.26 -16.08 5.82
CA GLU A 226 -0.63 -17.17 5.44
C GLU A 226 -0.62 -18.22 6.56
N SER A 227 -1.72 -18.30 7.31
CA SER A 227 -2.08 -19.42 8.20
C SER A 227 -0.93 -20.20 8.89
N ARG A 228 -0.36 -19.63 9.98
CA ARG A 228 -0.13 -20.26 11.31
C ARG A 228 0.90 -19.43 12.10
N ARG A 229 0.43 -18.87 13.22
CA ARG A 229 1.14 -18.21 14.35
C ARG A 229 2.68 -18.31 14.33
N PHE A 230 3.38 -17.17 14.46
CA PHE A 230 4.19 -16.80 15.64
C PHE A 230 4.73 -15.35 15.51
N TYR A 231 5.26 -14.81 16.62
CA TYR A 231 5.06 -13.44 17.12
C TYR A 231 6.36 -12.68 17.41
N THR A 232 6.29 -11.34 17.43
CA THR A 232 7.09 -10.46 18.33
C THR A 232 6.31 -9.21 18.80
N ASN A 233 5.61 -9.39 19.93
CA ASN A 233 5.23 -8.49 21.05
C ASN A 233 4.74 -7.03 20.90
N PHE A 234 4.70 -6.36 19.75
CA PHE A 234 4.06 -5.03 19.68
C PHE A 234 2.79 -4.96 18.81
N PHE A 235 2.65 -5.86 17.82
CA PHE A 235 1.50 -5.87 16.90
C PHE A 235 0.33 -6.81 17.31
N ILE A 236 0.53 -7.65 18.32
CA ILE A 236 -0.43 -8.69 18.75
C ILE A 236 -1.74 -8.09 19.28
N ASN A 237 -1.66 -6.96 19.98
CA ASN A 237 -2.85 -6.34 20.55
C ASN A 237 -3.70 -5.61 19.50
N PHE A 238 -3.11 -5.20 18.37
CA PHE A 238 -3.83 -4.54 17.29
C PHE A 238 -4.68 -5.55 16.51
N ILE A 239 -4.10 -6.69 16.11
CA ILE A 239 -4.82 -7.73 15.35
C ILE A 239 -5.77 -8.56 16.23
N ALA A 240 -5.46 -8.81 17.51
CA ALA A 240 -6.35 -9.58 18.39
C ALA A 240 -7.67 -8.85 18.72
N GLN A 241 -7.68 -7.50 18.71
CA GLN A 241 -8.93 -6.73 18.74
C GLN A 241 -9.61 -6.69 17.37
N PHE A 242 -8.83 -6.72 16.28
CA PHE A 242 -9.29 -6.74 14.90
C PHE A 242 -10.09 -8.00 14.54
N ASP A 243 -9.59 -9.19 14.92
CA ASP A 243 -10.27 -10.47 14.67
C ASP A 243 -11.58 -10.62 15.47
N ARG A 244 -11.64 -10.09 16.70
CA ARG A 244 -12.90 -10.11 17.48
C ARG A 244 -13.94 -9.14 16.93
N PHE A 245 -13.52 -8.07 16.26
CA PHE A 245 -14.42 -7.09 15.66
C PHE A 245 -15.03 -7.60 14.34
N LEU A 246 -14.19 -8.21 13.48
CA LEU A 246 -14.58 -8.74 12.16
C LEU A 246 -15.63 -9.86 12.23
N PHE A 247 -15.58 -10.75 13.22
CA PHE A 247 -16.58 -11.81 13.37
C PHE A 247 -17.92 -11.35 13.98
N SER A 248 -18.02 -10.09 14.44
CA SER A 248 -19.23 -9.59 15.10
C SER A 248 -20.17 -8.79 14.21
N LYS A 249 -19.73 -8.35 13.02
CA LYS A 249 -20.56 -7.53 12.12
C LYS A 249 -20.44 -7.97 10.66
N ASN A 250 -21.48 -8.67 10.22
CA ASN A 250 -21.86 -8.89 8.82
C ASN A 250 -22.03 -7.52 8.11
N THR A 251 -20.95 -6.98 7.56
CA THR A 251 -21.00 -5.75 6.77
C THR A 251 -20.08 -5.87 5.56
N TYR A 252 -20.61 -5.48 4.41
CA TYR A 252 -20.09 -5.64 3.05
C TYR A 252 -18.66 -5.15 2.78
N LEU A 253 -18.01 -4.44 3.72
CA LEU A 253 -16.65 -3.92 3.58
C LEU A 253 -15.56 -5.01 3.55
N THR A 254 -15.77 -6.14 4.23
CA THR A 254 -14.69 -7.13 4.46
C THR A 254 -14.25 -7.88 3.20
N ARG A 255 -15.08 -7.91 2.15
CA ARG A 255 -14.77 -8.63 0.90
C ARG A 255 -13.86 -7.86 -0.07
N PHE A 256 -13.70 -6.54 0.09
CA PHE A 256 -12.92 -5.73 -0.85
C PHE A 256 -11.41 -5.77 -0.60
N LEU A 257 -10.96 -6.12 0.60
CA LEU A 257 -9.59 -5.89 1.05
C LEU A 257 -8.61 -7.07 0.83
N THR A 258 -9.06 -8.19 0.25
CA THR A 258 -8.27 -9.43 0.16
C THR A 258 -7.80 -9.80 -1.26
N LEU A 259 -8.01 -8.93 -2.25
CA LEU A 259 -7.72 -9.24 -3.66
C LEU A 259 -6.51 -8.50 -4.26
N ALA A 260 -5.64 -7.88 -3.44
CA ALA A 260 -4.45 -7.15 -3.90
C ALA A 260 -3.21 -7.35 -3.03
#